data_AF-X1GZG8-F1
#
_entry.id   AF-X1GZG8-F1
#
_cell.length_a   1.000
_cell.length_b   1.000
_cell.length_c   1.000
_cell.angle_alpha   90.00
_cell.angle_beta   90.00
_cell.angle_gamma   90.00
#
_symmetry.space_group_name_H-M   'P 1'
#
loop_
_entity.id
_entity.type
_entity.pdbx_description
1 polymer ?
#
loop_
_entity_poly.entity_id
_entity_poly.type
_entity_poly.pdbx_seq_one_letter_code
_entity_poly.pdbx_strand_id
1 'polypeptide(L)'
;DETVVYRKPAAATTFAEVALPVDPAAYSFYAGLAKLTGGTASGDTIWILGRTNSNFPGYWRGTSADGGATFTFTLEMGTHNDEPALNAVWGTAPNDTWAVGDYGRVRHGT
;
A
#
# COMPACT_ATOMS: atom_id res chain seq x y z
N ASP A 1 8.43 12.17 -12.05
CA ASP A 1 8.90 11.83 -10.70
C ASP A 1 8.33 10.48 -10.31
N GLU A 2 9.20 9.50 -10.10
CA GLU A 2 8.84 8.15 -9.69
C GLU A 2 8.48 8.17 -8.20
N THR A 3 7.31 7.64 -7.82
CA THR A 3 6.93 7.62 -6.41
C THR A 3 7.69 6.48 -5.72
N VAL A 4 8.38 6.79 -4.63
CA VAL A 4 9.29 5.86 -3.95
C VAL A 4 8.91 5.71 -2.47
N VAL A 5 9.14 4.52 -1.91
CA VAL A 5 8.99 4.26 -0.47
C VAL A 5 10.37 4.20 0.16
N TYR A 6 10.62 5.06 1.14
CA TYR A 6 11.80 4.97 1.97
C TYR A 6 11.50 4.10 3.20
N ARG A 7 12.22 2.99 3.34
CA ARG A 7 12.07 2.08 4.50
C ARG A 7 13.39 1.91 5.23
N LYS A 8 13.35 1.66 6.54
CA LYS A 8 14.53 1.37 7.36
C LYS A 8 14.55 -0.11 7.77
N PRO A 9 15.40 -0.97 7.16
CA PRO A 9 15.56 -2.36 7.57
C PRO A 9 15.97 -2.49 9.05
N ALA A 10 15.63 -3.62 9.68
CA ALA A 10 15.75 -3.84 11.14
C ALA A 10 17.19 -3.78 11.72
N ALA A 11 18.21 -3.65 10.88
CA ALA A 11 19.59 -3.45 11.29
C ALA A 11 20.29 -2.28 10.58
N ALA A 12 19.57 -1.53 9.74
CA ALA A 12 20.13 -0.45 8.95
C ALA A 12 20.15 0.87 9.72
N THR A 13 21.17 1.70 9.47
CA THR A 13 21.25 3.09 9.95
C THR A 13 20.69 4.09 8.93
N THR A 14 20.51 3.66 7.69
CA THR A 14 19.99 4.46 6.56
C THR A 14 18.65 3.93 6.05
N PHE A 15 17.92 4.78 5.33
CA PHE A 15 16.74 4.36 4.58
C PHE A 15 17.17 3.73 3.25
N ALA A 16 16.53 2.61 2.91
CA ALA A 16 16.58 2.01 1.59
C ALA A 16 15.37 2.49 0.79
N GLU A 17 15.63 2.83 -0.47
CA GLU A 17 14.57 3.16 -1.43
C GLU A 17 13.96 1.88 -1.99
N VAL A 18 12.64 1.83 -2.01
CA VAL A 18 11.87 0.82 -2.73
C VAL A 18 11.09 1.57 -3.81
N ALA A 19 11.51 1.37 -5.06
CA ALA A 19 10.75 1.85 -6.20
C ALA A 19 9.35 1.24 -6.16
N LEU A 20 8.33 2.07 -6.34
CA LEU A 20 6.98 1.55 -6.51
C LEU A 20 6.86 0.89 -7.88
N PRO A 21 6.08 -0.20 -7.97
CA PRO A 21 5.88 -0.88 -9.24
C PRO A 21 5.30 0.08 -10.27
N VAL A 22 5.67 -0.11 -11.55
CA VAL A 22 4.75 0.27 -12.63
C VAL A 22 3.45 -0.49 -12.37
N ASP A 23 2.32 0.23 -12.39
CA ASP A 23 0.98 -0.24 -12.00
C ASP A 23 0.85 -1.77 -12.02
N PRO A 24 0.78 -2.44 -10.86
CA PRO A 24 0.80 -3.90 -10.78
C PRO A 24 -0.43 -4.54 -11.44
N ALA A 25 -1.43 -3.75 -11.79
CA ALA A 25 -2.57 -4.14 -12.60
C ALA A 25 -2.47 -3.62 -14.05
N ALA A 26 -1.27 -3.73 -14.65
CA ALA A 26 -0.82 -3.21 -15.96
C ALA A 26 -1.78 -3.35 -17.18
N TYR A 27 -2.92 -4.02 -17.03
CA TYR A 27 -3.94 -4.23 -18.06
C TYR A 27 -5.29 -3.55 -17.76
N SER A 28 -5.42 -2.73 -16.72
CA SER A 28 -6.64 -2.01 -16.41
C SER A 28 -6.43 -0.51 -16.44
N PHE A 29 -7.13 0.18 -17.35
CA PHE A 29 -7.22 1.64 -17.37
C PHE A 29 -7.75 2.24 -16.07
N TYR A 30 -8.19 1.43 -15.10
CA TYR A 30 -8.85 1.84 -13.86
C TYR A 30 -8.00 1.67 -12.60
N ALA A 31 -6.79 1.13 -12.70
CA ALA A 31 -6.18 0.42 -11.58
C ALA A 31 -5.05 1.16 -10.85
N GLY A 32 -4.20 1.91 -11.56
CA GLY A 32 -3.10 2.62 -10.93
C GLY A 32 -3.57 3.60 -9.85
N LEU A 33 -3.02 3.47 -8.63
CA LEU A 33 -3.25 4.44 -7.57
C LEU A 33 -2.71 5.80 -8.01
N ALA A 34 -3.61 6.78 -8.17
CA ALA A 34 -3.29 8.13 -8.61
C ALA A 34 -3.23 9.13 -7.44
N LYS A 35 -3.83 8.77 -6.29
CA LYS A 35 -3.81 9.57 -5.06
C LYS A 35 -3.50 8.63 -3.90
N LEU A 36 -2.42 8.90 -3.18
CA LEU A 36 -2.04 8.14 -2.00
C LEU A 36 -2.57 8.85 -0.75
N THR A 37 -3.16 8.10 0.18
CA THR A 37 -3.72 8.64 1.43
C THR A 37 -2.92 8.21 2.66
N GLY A 38 -2.25 7.07 2.61
CA GLY A 38 -1.39 6.62 3.68
C GLY A 38 -0.53 5.43 3.28
N GLY A 39 0.46 5.11 4.10
CA GLY A 39 1.28 3.92 3.90
C GLY A 39 1.97 3.48 5.17
N THR A 40 2.24 2.18 5.27
CA THR A 40 3.03 1.59 6.35
C THR A 40 3.92 0.47 5.80
N ALA A 41 5.04 0.24 6.45
CA ALA A 41 5.94 -0.87 6.14
C ALA A 41 6.30 -1.60 7.44
N SER A 42 6.23 -2.92 7.40
CA SER A 42 6.59 -3.78 8.52
C SER A 42 7.27 -5.04 8.01
N GLY A 43 8.52 -5.26 8.40
CA GLY A 43 9.30 -6.43 8.02
C GLY A 43 9.33 -6.63 6.50
N ASP A 44 8.55 -7.61 6.03
CA ASP A 44 8.46 -8.03 4.63
C ASP A 44 7.17 -7.60 3.94
N THR A 45 6.43 -6.64 4.48
CA THR A 45 5.20 -6.13 3.86
C THR A 45 5.13 -4.61 3.85
N ILE A 46 4.66 -4.06 2.74
CA ILE A 46 4.35 -2.65 2.55
C ILE A 46 2.87 -2.54 2.17
N TRP A 47 2.16 -1.61 2.81
CA TRP A 47 0.81 -1.24 2.45
C TRP A 47 0.78 0.22 2.05
N ILE A 48 0.12 0.53 0.94
CA ILE A 48 -0.09 1.89 0.47
C ILE A 48 -1.56 2.03 0.13
N LEU A 49 -2.25 2.92 0.82
CA LEU A 49 -3.66 3.22 0.61
C LEU A 49 -3.81 4.36 -0.39
N GLY A 50 -4.91 4.34 -1.12
CA GLY A 50 -5.22 5.45 -2.01
C GLY A 50 -6.51 5.31 -2.79
N ARG A 51 -6.58 6.11 -3.85
CA ARG A 51 -7.60 6.01 -4.89
C ARG A 51 -6.94 5.80 -6.24
N THR A 52 -7.58 4.98 -7.06
CA THR A 52 -7.15 4.76 -8.45
C THR A 52 -7.39 6.02 -9.30
N ASN A 53 -6.82 6.03 -10.50
CA ASN A 53 -7.07 7.07 -11.51
C ASN A 53 -8.57 7.26 -11.85
N SER A 54 -9.37 6.21 -11.68
CA SER A 54 -10.82 6.20 -11.90
C SER A 54 -11.62 6.37 -10.61
N ASN A 55 -10.96 6.83 -9.56
CA ASN A 55 -11.54 7.18 -8.27
C ASN A 55 -12.11 5.99 -7.49
N PHE A 56 -11.65 4.76 -7.73
CA PHE A 56 -11.97 3.62 -6.84
C PHE A 56 -11.05 3.66 -5.62
N PRO A 57 -11.56 3.44 -4.39
CA PRO A 57 -10.67 3.25 -3.25
C PRO A 57 -9.92 1.93 -3.41
N GLY A 58 -8.67 1.89 -2.96
CA GLY A 58 -7.87 0.67 -3.03
C GLY A 58 -6.58 0.78 -2.26
N TYR A 59 -5.77 -0.26 -2.37
CA TYR A 59 -4.45 -0.30 -1.77
C TYR A 59 -3.50 -1.17 -2.58
N TRP A 60 -2.23 -0.78 -2.57
CA TRP A 60 -1.14 -1.67 -2.95
C TRP A 60 -0.64 -2.43 -1.74
N ARG A 61 -0.42 -3.73 -1.91
CA ARG A 61 0.25 -4.59 -0.95
C ARG A 61 1.53 -5.14 -1.59
N GLY A 62 2.67 -4.68 -1.10
CA GLY A 62 3.97 -5.23 -1.44
C GLY A 62 4.35 -6.33 -0.45
N THR A 63 4.71 -7.51 -0.93
CA THR A 63 5.30 -8.58 -0.11
C THR A 63 6.71 -8.92 -0.59
N SER A 64 7.59 -9.21 0.35
CA SER A 64 8.96 -9.62 0.06
C SER A 64 9.22 -11.07 0.48
N ALA A 65 10.05 -11.77 -0.29
CA ALA A 65 10.56 -13.10 0.04
C ALA A 65 12.05 -13.09 0.43
N ASP A 66 12.72 -11.93 0.38
CA ASP A 66 14.16 -11.77 0.52
C ASP A 66 14.57 -10.77 1.62
N GLY A 67 13.76 -10.67 2.68
CA GLY A 67 14.01 -9.76 3.80
C GLY A 67 13.74 -8.28 3.46
N GLY A 68 12.93 -8.04 2.43
CA GLY A 68 12.58 -6.73 1.89
C GLY A 68 13.70 -6.05 1.12
N ALA A 69 14.53 -6.84 0.43
CA ALA A 69 15.41 -6.32 -0.62
C ALA A 69 14.62 -6.06 -1.91
N THR A 70 13.66 -6.93 -2.24
CA THR A 70 12.71 -6.76 -3.34
C THR A 70 11.27 -6.96 -2.86
N PHE A 71 10.32 -6.35 -3.57
CA PHE A 71 8.89 -6.42 -3.27
C PHE A 71 8.08 -6.73 -4.53
N THR A 72 7.21 -7.72 -4.42
CA THR A 72 6.15 -7.97 -5.40
C THR A 72 4.89 -7.29 -4.91
N PHE A 73 4.34 -6.40 -5.72
CA PHE A 73 3.14 -5.64 -5.35
C PHE A 73 1.91 -6.20 -6.04
N THR A 74 0.81 -6.23 -5.29
CA THR A 74 -0.54 -6.43 -5.81
C THR A 74 -1.38 -5.20 -5.56
N LEU A 75 -2.43 -5.01 -6.37
CA LEU A 75 -3.46 -4.02 -6.15
C LEU A 75 -4.76 -4.73 -5.77
N GLU A 76 -5.39 -4.26 -4.70
CA GLU A 76 -6.79 -4.53 -4.41
C GLU A 76 -7.56 -3.22 -4.45
N MET A 77 -8.71 -3.22 -5.13
CA MET A 77 -9.58 -2.06 -5.23
C MET A 77 -11.02 -2.44 -4.93
N GLY A 78 -11.79 -1.45 -4.51
CA GLY A 78 -13.23 -1.53 -4.36
C GLY A 78 -13.91 -1.85 -5.68
N THR A 79 -15.16 -2.28 -5.58
CA THR A 79 -16.02 -2.59 -6.74
C THR A 79 -16.83 -1.39 -7.21
N HIS A 80 -16.93 -0.34 -6.39
CA HIS A 80 -17.59 0.91 -6.72
C HIS A 80 -16.74 2.12 -6.30
N ASN A 81 -16.86 3.23 -7.04
CA ASN A 81 -16.09 4.45 -6.83
C ASN A 81 -16.68 5.37 -5.74
N ASP A 82 -17.87 5.08 -5.25
CA ASP A 82 -18.52 5.73 -4.10
C ASP A 82 -18.24 5.00 -2.77
N GLU A 83 -17.49 3.90 -2.81
CA GLU A 83 -17.06 3.20 -1.60
C GLU A 83 -16.23 4.13 -0.68
N PRO A 84 -16.48 4.09 0.64
CA PRO A 84 -15.68 4.78 1.65
C PRO A 84 -14.19 4.46 1.54
N ALA A 85 -13.33 5.49 1.56
CA ALA A 85 -11.89 5.32 1.49
C ALA A 85 -11.30 4.86 2.82
N LEU A 86 -10.17 4.16 2.75
CA LEU A 86 -9.23 4.08 3.87
C LEU A 86 -8.24 5.25 3.74
N ASN A 87 -8.05 5.98 4.83
CA ASN A 87 -7.30 7.24 4.86
C ASN A 87 -5.99 7.13 5.61
N ALA A 88 -5.86 6.18 6.53
CA ALA A 88 -4.62 5.92 7.25
C ALA A 88 -4.45 4.44 7.51
N VAL A 89 -3.19 4.01 7.57
CA VAL A 89 -2.81 2.63 7.89
C VAL A 89 -1.65 2.66 8.87
N TRP A 90 -1.68 1.72 9.83
CA TRP A 90 -0.61 1.46 10.76
C TRP A 90 -0.48 -0.05 10.97
N GLY A 91 0.70 -0.53 11.35
CA GLY A 91 0.87 -1.93 11.70
C GLY A 91 2.29 -2.26 12.12
N THR A 92 2.43 -3.36 12.84
CA THR A 92 3.70 -3.81 13.44
C THR A 92 4.17 -5.16 12.93
N ALA A 93 3.28 -5.89 12.23
CA ALA A 93 3.58 -7.15 11.58
C ALA A 93 2.72 -7.30 10.31
N PRO A 94 3.10 -8.16 9.34
CA PRO A 94 2.26 -8.43 8.17
C PRO A 94 0.83 -8.89 8.50
N ASN A 95 0.63 -9.51 9.65
CA ASN A 95 -0.63 -10.03 10.20
C ASN A 95 -1.20 -9.18 11.36
N ASP A 96 -0.66 -7.99 11.59
CA ASP A 96 -1.19 -7.06 12.57
C ASP A 96 -1.14 -5.65 11.98
N THR A 97 -2.13 -5.39 11.13
CA THR A 97 -2.27 -4.12 10.42
C THR A 97 -3.67 -3.56 10.59
N TRP A 98 -3.76 -2.27 10.84
CA TRP A 98 -4.99 -1.53 11.05
C TRP A 98 -5.11 -0.46 10.00
N ALA A 99 -6.28 -0.37 9.38
CA ALA A 99 -6.62 0.71 8.47
C ALA A 99 -7.89 1.42 8.93
N VAL A 100 -7.86 2.74 8.90
CA VAL A 100 -8.99 3.59 9.29
C VAL A 100 -9.39 4.51 8.15
N GLY A 101 -10.67 4.85 8.07
CA GLY A 101 -11.23 5.51 6.89
C GLY A 101 -12.50 6.31 7.14
N ASP A 102 -13.13 6.69 6.04
CA ASP A 102 -14.35 7.50 6.04
C ASP A 102 -15.46 6.85 6.88
N TYR A 103 -16.33 7.69 7.45
CA TYR A 103 -17.48 7.27 8.25
C TYR A 103 -17.13 6.37 9.45
N GLY A 104 -15.91 6.51 10.00
CA GLY A 104 -15.44 5.73 11.14
C GLY A 104 -15.11 4.28 10.80
N ARG A 105 -14.84 3.99 9.51
CA ARG A 105 -14.46 2.65 9.08
C ARG A 105 -13.15 2.22 9.72
N VAL A 106 -13.11 0.99 10.25
CA VAL A 106 -11.92 0.35 10.80
C VAL A 106 -11.81 -1.05 10.21
N ARG A 107 -10.61 -1.43 9.76
CA ARG A 107 -10.27 -2.79 9.32
C ARG A 107 -9.01 -3.25 10.05
N HIS A 108 -9.02 -4.52 10.46
CA HIS A 108 -7.83 -5.22 10.97
C HIS A 108 -7.48 -6.33 9.99
N GLY A 109 -6.24 -6.32 9.49
CA GLY A 109 -5.69 -7.34 8.62
C GLY A 109 -4.86 -8.32 9.44
N THR A 110 -5.29 -9.58 9.40
CA THR A 110 -4.57 -10.77 9.88
C THR A 110 -3.85 -11.47 8.75
#